data_AF-A0A139XRT6-F1
#
_entry.id   AF-A0A139XRT6-F1
#
_cell.length_a   1.000
_cell.length_b   1.000
_cell.length_c   1.000
_cell.angle_alpha   90.00
_cell.angle_beta   90.00
_cell.angle_gamma   90.00
#
_symmetry.space_group_name_H-M   'P 1'
#
loop_
_entity.id
_entity.type
_entity.pdbx_description
1 polymer ?
#
loop_
_entity_poly.entity_id
_entity_poly.type
_entity_poly.pdbx_seq_one_letter_code
_entity_poly.pdbx_strand_id
1 'polypeptide(L)'
;SSLACALSAGGGISSVYALMSRWCSTQLGARRLFTCMSQPLVDKKKIEERYDIVELFQTDEAFRRQVFCSHFKHVFDLDRLAGRFHRLASAAKDLDADAAPRGKKGGIFSRVKLTLEDLVKLYDCAVECTSLETTLRGYAGIHRESLEKAFTEPLSEAVKSFSTFINLVEFTIDMEEAKHGSFVISRRFDSELASLLDKKEELRSRMNRERQKAEDDIPFASRKRDTEIVKLIEDNTMGFVLRVTKKDQSAVL
;
A
#
# COMPACT_ATOMS: atom_id res chain seq x y z
N SER A 1 13.10 -14.43 9.98
CA SER A 1 13.67 -14.30 8.62
C SER A 1 13.77 -15.60 7.83
N SER A 2 13.15 -16.71 8.28
CA SER A 2 13.16 -18.03 7.59
C SER A 2 12.03 -18.23 6.57
N LEU A 3 10.93 -17.48 6.68
CA LEU A 3 9.75 -17.63 5.81
C LEU A 3 9.95 -17.10 4.38
N ALA A 4 10.83 -16.11 4.17
CA ALA A 4 11.10 -15.57 2.83
C ALA A 4 11.99 -16.48 1.98
N CYS A 5 12.81 -17.34 2.59
CA CYS A 5 13.66 -18.30 1.87
C CYS A 5 12.87 -19.45 1.25
N ALA A 6 11.73 -19.85 1.84
CA ALA A 6 10.93 -20.96 1.31
C ALA A 6 10.17 -20.61 0.02
N LEU A 7 9.92 -19.32 -0.23
CA LEU A 7 9.17 -18.85 -1.40
C LEU A 7 10.06 -18.48 -2.59
N SER A 8 11.37 -18.27 -2.36
CA SER A 8 12.31 -17.75 -3.37
C SER A 8 13.24 -18.80 -3.97
N ALA A 9 13.22 -20.05 -3.49
CA ALA A 9 14.10 -21.09 -4.01
C ALA A 9 13.33 -22.00 -4.98
N GLY A 10 13.71 -21.98 -6.25
CA GLY A 10 13.26 -22.93 -7.26
C GLY A 10 13.71 -24.35 -6.95
N GLY A 11 13.06 -25.00 -5.99
CA GLY A 11 13.24 -26.39 -5.62
C GLY A 11 11.91 -27.13 -5.74
N GLY A 12 11.94 -28.35 -6.26
CA GLY A 12 10.75 -29.18 -6.46
C GLY A 12 9.90 -29.38 -5.19
N ILE A 13 8.69 -29.92 -5.37
CA ILE A 13 7.74 -30.21 -4.30
C ILE A 13 8.38 -31.21 -3.33
N SER A 14 9.00 -30.71 -2.26
CA SER A 14 9.74 -31.50 -1.28
C SER A 14 8.93 -31.83 -0.02
N SER A 15 7.78 -31.18 0.17
CA SER A 15 6.90 -31.39 1.32
C SER A 15 5.43 -31.16 0.97
N VAL A 16 4.52 -31.77 1.76
CA VAL A 16 3.07 -31.54 1.65
C VAL A 16 2.74 -30.05 1.83
N TYR A 17 3.46 -29.37 2.71
CA TYR A 17 3.31 -27.92 2.87
C TYR A 17 3.67 -27.16 1.59
N ALA A 18 4.78 -27.49 0.94
CA ALA A 18 5.17 -26.85 -0.32
C ALA A 18 4.12 -27.07 -1.43
N LEU A 19 3.49 -28.25 -1.47
CA LEU A 19 2.40 -28.54 -2.40
C LEU A 19 1.15 -27.69 -2.13
N MET A 20 0.71 -27.62 -0.87
CA MET A 20 -0.54 -26.94 -0.50
C MET A 20 -0.39 -25.42 -0.45
N SER A 21 0.75 -24.90 0.01
CA SER A 21 1.01 -23.45 0.16
C SER A 21 1.01 -22.71 -1.17
N ARG A 22 1.27 -23.38 -2.29
CA ARG A 22 1.20 -22.80 -3.64
C ARG A 22 -0.19 -22.26 -4.00
N TRP A 23 -1.23 -22.79 -3.36
CA TRP A 23 -2.62 -22.39 -3.59
C TRP A 23 -3.10 -21.29 -2.63
N CYS A 24 -2.25 -20.83 -1.71
CA CYS A 24 -2.55 -19.69 -0.87
C CYS A 24 -2.31 -18.37 -1.62
N SER A 25 -3.36 -17.57 -1.81
CA SER A 25 -3.24 -16.25 -2.45
C SER A 25 -2.42 -15.24 -1.63
N THR A 26 -2.37 -15.41 -0.31
CA THR A 26 -1.73 -14.46 0.62
C THR A 26 -0.71 -15.14 1.54
N GLN A 27 0.28 -14.37 1.98
CA GLN A 27 1.27 -14.83 2.97
C GLN A 27 0.63 -15.14 4.33
N LEU A 28 -0.45 -14.44 4.68
CA LEU A 28 -1.27 -14.71 5.86
C LEU A 28 -1.84 -16.14 5.81
N GLY A 29 -2.42 -16.51 4.66
CA GLY A 29 -2.94 -17.85 4.41
C GLY A 29 -1.86 -18.92 4.48
N ALA A 30 -0.70 -18.68 3.87
CA ALA A 30 0.42 -19.62 3.89
C ALA A 30 0.97 -19.86 5.31
N ARG A 31 1.04 -18.83 6.15
CA ARG A 31 1.40 -18.96 7.57
C ARG A 31 0.33 -19.71 8.36
N ARG A 32 -0.95 -19.39 8.14
CA ARG A 32 -2.06 -20.07 8.81
C ARG A 32 -2.11 -21.55 8.47
N LEU A 33 -1.89 -21.91 7.19
CA LEU A 33 -1.80 -23.28 6.73
C LEU A 33 -0.68 -24.05 7.45
N PHE A 34 0.50 -23.44 7.58
CA PHE A 34 1.61 -24.05 8.31
C PHE A 34 1.22 -24.37 9.76
N THR A 35 0.56 -23.44 10.45
CA THR A 35 0.07 -23.66 11.82
C THR A 35 -0.96 -24.79 11.86
N CYS A 36 -1.93 -24.81 10.94
CA CYS A 36 -2.93 -25.87 10.87
C CYS A 36 -2.32 -27.27 10.64
N MET A 37 -1.28 -27.37 9.80
CA MET A 37 -0.58 -28.64 9.56
C MET A 37 0.29 -29.07 10.75
N SER A 38 0.89 -28.10 11.44
CA SER A 38 1.72 -28.37 12.63
C SER A 38 0.88 -28.69 13.87
N GLN A 39 -0.37 -28.24 13.91
CA GLN A 39 -1.28 -28.36 15.05
C GLN A 39 -2.65 -28.87 14.57
N PRO A 40 -2.80 -30.19 14.35
CA PRO A 40 -4.07 -30.77 13.93
C PRO A 40 -5.13 -30.63 15.01
N LEU A 41 -6.37 -30.43 14.57
CA LEU A 41 -7.51 -30.39 15.48
C LEU A 41 -7.88 -31.82 15.93
N VAL A 42 -8.30 -31.94 17.18
CA VAL A 42 -8.81 -33.19 17.77
C VAL A 42 -10.33 -33.12 17.98
N ASP A 43 -10.86 -31.91 18.12
CA ASP A 43 -12.28 -31.67 18.38
C ASP A 43 -13.12 -31.88 17.11
N LYS A 44 -14.03 -32.85 17.17
CA LYS A 44 -14.90 -33.23 16.06
C LYS A 44 -15.73 -32.05 15.53
N LYS A 45 -16.29 -31.22 16.41
CA LYS A 45 -17.17 -30.12 15.98
C LYS A 45 -16.41 -29.10 15.14
N LYS A 46 -15.22 -28.70 15.58
CA LYS A 46 -14.35 -27.76 14.85
C LYS A 46 -13.83 -28.33 13.53
N ILE A 47 -13.72 -29.65 13.44
CA ILE A 47 -13.35 -30.34 12.21
C ILE A 47 -14.52 -30.28 11.22
N GLU A 48 -15.74 -30.60 11.66
CA GLU A 48 -16.96 -30.51 10.85
C GLU A 48 -17.19 -29.08 10.34
N GLU A 49 -17.09 -28.07 11.21
CA GLU A 49 -17.20 -26.65 10.82
C GLU A 49 -16.18 -26.27 9.73
N ARG A 50 -14.95 -26.81 9.77
CA ARG A 50 -13.96 -26.56 8.70
C ARG A 50 -14.33 -27.29 7.41
N TYR A 51 -14.88 -28.50 7.50
CA TYR A 51 -15.31 -29.25 6.33
C TYR A 51 -16.48 -28.57 5.62
N ASP A 52 -17.46 -28.02 6.36
CA ASP A 52 -18.58 -27.27 5.79
C ASP A 52 -18.08 -26.11 4.92
N ILE A 53 -17.09 -25.36 5.41
CA ILE A 53 -16.49 -24.25 4.65
C ILE A 53 -15.75 -24.74 3.41
N VAL A 54 -15.03 -25.87 3.51
CA VAL A 54 -14.33 -26.43 2.34
C VAL A 54 -15.32 -26.93 1.30
N GLU A 55 -16.37 -27.62 1.72
CA GLU A 55 -17.43 -28.12 0.85
C GLU A 55 -18.16 -26.97 0.15
N LEU A 56 -18.40 -25.85 0.86
CA LEU A 56 -18.95 -24.62 0.28
C LEU A 56 -18.12 -24.14 -0.92
N PHE A 57 -16.81 -23.95 -0.73
CA PHE A 57 -15.94 -23.45 -1.79
C PHE A 57 -15.61 -24.50 -2.86
N GLN A 58 -15.78 -25.78 -2.56
CA GLN A 58 -15.66 -26.86 -3.53
C GLN A 58 -16.89 -26.94 -4.45
N THR A 59 -18.08 -26.77 -3.87
CA THR A 59 -19.35 -26.89 -4.59
C THR A 59 -19.61 -25.68 -5.48
N ASP A 60 -19.33 -24.47 -4.99
CA ASP A 60 -19.52 -23.24 -5.75
C ASP A 60 -18.19 -22.68 -6.28
N GLU A 61 -17.84 -23.09 -7.49
CA GLU A 61 -16.62 -22.61 -8.14
C GLU A 61 -16.68 -21.11 -8.48
N ALA A 62 -17.84 -20.58 -8.85
CA ALA A 62 -17.99 -19.17 -9.23
C ALA A 62 -17.73 -18.28 -8.01
N PHE A 63 -18.34 -18.62 -6.88
CA PHE A 63 -18.12 -17.94 -5.61
C PHE A 63 -16.67 -18.04 -5.13
N ARG A 64 -16.06 -19.23 -5.23
CA ARG A 64 -14.63 -19.42 -4.92
C ARG A 64 -13.75 -18.49 -5.76
N ARG A 65 -13.97 -18.42 -7.07
CA ARG A 65 -13.18 -17.55 -7.95
C ARG A 65 -13.40 -16.08 -7.60
N GLN A 66 -14.63 -15.66 -7.36
CA GLN A 66 -14.93 -14.28 -6.96
C GLN A 66 -14.19 -13.91 -5.67
N VAL A 67 -14.26 -14.74 -4.63
CA VAL A 67 -13.58 -14.50 -3.36
C VAL A 67 -12.05 -14.49 -3.54
N PHE A 68 -11.46 -15.59 -4.00
CA PHE A 68 -10.00 -15.77 -3.96
C PHE A 68 -9.23 -15.08 -5.09
N CYS A 69 -9.83 -14.92 -6.27
CA CYS A 69 -9.16 -14.31 -7.42
C CYS A 69 -9.45 -12.81 -7.57
N SER A 70 -10.56 -12.30 -7.00
CA SER A 70 -10.89 -10.87 -7.03
C SER A 70 -10.39 -10.17 -5.78
N HIS A 71 -10.91 -10.54 -4.60
CA HIS A 71 -10.69 -9.77 -3.38
C HIS A 71 -9.34 -10.04 -2.72
N PHE A 72 -8.90 -11.30 -2.65
CA PHE A 72 -7.67 -11.66 -1.93
C PHE A 72 -6.37 -11.17 -2.59
N LYS A 73 -6.41 -10.68 -3.84
CA LYS A 73 -5.24 -10.07 -4.50
C LYS A 73 -4.78 -8.77 -3.86
N HIS A 74 -5.74 -8.01 -3.32
CA HIS A 74 -5.49 -6.71 -2.70
C HIS A 74 -5.18 -6.82 -1.21
N VAL A 75 -5.29 -8.03 -0.63
CA VAL A 75 -5.01 -8.26 0.79
C VAL A 75 -3.50 -8.25 1.03
N PHE A 76 -3.03 -7.19 1.68
CA PHE A 76 -1.64 -7.04 2.08
C PHE A 76 -1.29 -7.91 3.31
N ASP A 77 0.00 -8.07 3.61
CA ASP A 77 0.46 -8.73 4.83
C ASP A 77 0.22 -7.84 6.07
N LEU A 78 -0.99 -7.94 6.61
CA LEU A 78 -1.47 -7.14 7.75
C LEU A 78 -0.63 -7.38 9.01
N ASP A 79 -0.15 -8.60 9.28
CA ASP A 79 0.68 -8.87 10.48
C ASP A 79 1.99 -8.08 10.44
N ARG A 80 2.65 -8.05 9.28
CA ARG A 80 3.90 -7.28 9.11
C ARG A 80 3.65 -5.79 9.28
N LEU A 81 2.53 -5.31 8.77
CA LEU A 81 2.16 -3.91 8.87
C LEU A 81 1.80 -3.53 10.31
N ALA A 82 1.00 -4.33 11.00
CA ALA A 82 0.66 -4.16 12.41
C ALA A 82 1.92 -4.14 13.29
N GLY A 83 2.89 -5.03 13.03
CA GLY A 83 4.17 -5.01 13.74
C GLY A 83 4.97 -3.73 13.51
N ARG A 84 4.89 -3.10 12.32
CA ARG A 84 5.52 -1.79 12.05
C ARG A 84 4.79 -0.67 12.80
N PHE A 85 3.46 -0.63 12.76
CA PHE A 85 2.66 0.35 13.50
C PHE A 85 2.87 0.25 15.01
N HIS A 86 2.97 -0.97 15.55
CA HIS A 86 3.25 -1.16 16.97
C HIS A 86 4.61 -0.56 17.37
N ARG A 87 5.66 -0.81 16.57
CA ARG A 87 6.98 -0.20 16.82
C ARG A 87 6.95 1.33 16.71
N LEU A 88 6.16 1.87 15.78
CA LEU A 88 5.97 3.32 15.66
C LEU A 88 5.27 3.87 16.91
N ALA A 89 4.19 3.23 17.35
CA ALA A 89 3.42 3.64 18.52
C ALA A 89 4.27 3.61 19.80
N SER A 90 5.08 2.57 19.99
CA SER A 90 6.02 2.50 21.12
C SER A 90 7.06 3.62 21.06
N ALA A 91 7.67 3.86 19.89
CA ALA A 91 8.65 4.91 19.72
C ALA A 91 8.07 6.33 19.85
N ALA A 92 6.78 6.51 19.55
CA ALA A 92 6.08 7.78 19.73
C ALA A 92 5.78 8.05 21.21
N LYS A 93 5.43 7.03 22.00
CA LYS A 93 5.23 7.16 23.45
C LYS A 93 6.51 7.54 24.20
N ASP A 94 7.67 7.09 23.70
CA ASP A 94 8.98 7.49 24.24
C ASP A 94 9.30 8.98 24.03
N LEU A 95 8.59 9.69 23.14
CA LEU A 95 8.76 11.13 22.92
C LEU A 95 7.98 12.00 23.92
N ASP A 96 6.86 11.50 24.43
CA ASP A 96 6.05 12.21 25.44
C ASP A 96 6.63 12.05 26.86
N ALA A 97 7.60 11.14 27.05
CA ALA A 97 8.38 11.02 28.28
C ALA A 97 9.53 12.05 28.29
N ASP A 98 9.36 13.09 29.10
CA ASP A 98 10.05 14.39 29.21
C ASP A 98 11.59 14.39 29.45
N ALA A 99 12.40 13.55 28.80
CA ALA A 99 13.85 13.47 29.07
C ALA A 99 14.76 12.98 27.91
N ALA A 100 14.52 13.37 26.66
CA ALA A 100 15.44 13.04 25.56
C ALA A 100 16.04 14.29 24.87
N PRO A 101 17.38 14.37 24.68
CA PRO A 101 18.05 15.55 24.16
C PRO A 101 17.66 15.85 22.71
N ARG A 102 17.40 17.14 22.45
CA ARG A 102 16.78 17.76 21.26
C ARG A 102 17.52 17.55 19.91
N GLY A 103 18.50 16.65 19.81
CA GLY A 103 19.31 16.40 18.61
C GLY A 103 18.90 15.18 17.75
N LYS A 104 17.91 14.37 18.15
CA LYS A 104 17.56 13.09 17.48
C LYS A 104 16.13 13.01 16.90
N LYS A 105 15.48 14.16 16.63
CA LYS A 105 14.12 14.16 16.02
C LYS A 105 14.08 13.66 14.56
N GLY A 106 15.24 13.59 13.88
CA GLY A 106 15.34 13.04 12.51
C GLY A 106 15.33 11.50 12.39
N GLY A 107 15.19 10.75 13.49
CA GLY A 107 15.52 9.32 13.49
C GLY A 107 14.35 8.32 13.57
N ILE A 108 13.17 8.68 14.07
CA ILE A 108 12.16 7.68 14.45
C ILE A 108 11.46 7.07 13.23
N PHE A 109 10.95 7.92 12.32
CA PHE A 109 10.37 7.49 11.05
C PHE A 109 11.40 6.86 10.10
N SER A 110 12.70 7.19 10.25
CA SER A 110 13.76 6.51 9.50
C SER A 110 14.03 5.08 10.00
N ARG A 111 13.84 4.84 11.30
CA ARG A 111 14.01 3.52 11.95
C ARG A 111 12.80 2.63 11.69
N VAL A 112 11.60 3.20 11.81
CA VAL A 112 10.35 2.52 11.46
C VAL A 112 9.96 2.99 10.07
N LYS A 113 10.54 2.37 9.04
CA LYS A 113 10.23 2.60 7.61
C LYS A 113 8.73 2.36 7.34
N LEU A 114 7.91 3.33 7.66
CA LEU A 114 6.47 3.35 7.48
C LEU A 114 6.18 4.60 6.67
N THR A 115 5.76 4.38 5.42
CA THR A 115 5.52 5.44 4.45
C THR A 115 4.03 5.64 4.26
N LEU A 116 3.64 6.76 3.63
CA LEU A 116 2.25 6.99 3.21
C LEU A 116 1.74 5.89 2.27
N GLU A 117 2.64 5.28 1.49
CA GLU A 117 2.33 4.09 0.67
C GLU A 117 1.77 2.93 1.51
N ASP A 118 2.32 2.69 2.70
CA ASP A 118 1.83 1.62 3.58
C ASP A 118 0.43 1.94 4.15
N LEU A 119 0.12 3.22 4.35
CA LEU A 119 -1.21 3.69 4.75
C LEU A 119 -2.22 3.52 3.62
N VAL A 120 -1.85 3.86 2.38
CA VAL A 120 -2.71 3.64 1.21
C VAL A 120 -2.96 2.15 0.97
N LYS A 121 -1.93 1.30 1.10
CA LYS A 121 -2.11 -0.16 1.01
C LYS A 121 -3.06 -0.72 2.08
N LEU A 122 -3.04 -0.15 3.29
CA LEU A 122 -3.98 -0.51 4.34
C LEU A 122 -5.40 -0.05 4.00
N TYR A 123 -5.53 1.17 3.47
CA TYR A 123 -6.81 1.70 2.98
C TYR A 123 -7.39 0.81 1.87
N ASP A 124 -6.61 0.48 0.83
CA ASP A 124 -7.05 -0.38 -0.27
C ASP A 124 -7.52 -1.74 0.26
N CYS A 125 -6.77 -2.33 1.20
CA CYS A 125 -7.16 -3.57 1.85
C CYS A 125 -8.47 -3.43 2.65
N ALA A 126 -8.66 -2.32 3.36
CA ALA A 126 -9.86 -2.07 4.16
C ALA A 126 -11.10 -1.87 3.27
N VAL A 127 -10.97 -1.14 2.16
CA VAL A 127 -12.03 -0.96 1.15
C VAL A 127 -12.39 -2.31 0.51
N GLU A 128 -11.39 -3.11 0.15
CA GLU A 128 -11.63 -4.45 -0.40
C GLU A 128 -12.27 -5.40 0.61
N CYS A 129 -11.98 -5.28 1.90
CA CYS A 129 -12.68 -6.03 2.95
C CYS A 129 -14.18 -5.70 3.00
N THR A 130 -14.59 -4.46 2.72
CA THR A 130 -16.02 -4.09 2.65
C THR A 130 -16.72 -4.73 1.45
N SER A 131 -16.03 -4.79 0.31
CA SER A 131 -16.51 -5.46 -0.90
C SER A 131 -16.59 -6.98 -0.72
N LEU A 132 -15.61 -7.54 -0.01
CA LEU A 132 -15.59 -8.96 0.37
C LEU A 132 -16.75 -9.30 1.31
N GLU A 133 -17.02 -8.49 2.34
CA GLU A 133 -18.18 -8.70 3.24
C GLU A 133 -19.49 -8.79 2.45
N THR A 134 -19.68 -7.87 1.50
CA THR A 134 -20.88 -7.84 0.64
C THR A 134 -20.98 -9.11 -0.20
N THR A 135 -19.87 -9.56 -0.79
CA THR A 135 -19.81 -10.80 -1.56
C THR A 135 -20.12 -12.02 -0.69
N LEU A 136 -19.54 -12.11 0.51
CA LEU A 136 -19.77 -13.21 1.44
C LEU A 136 -21.24 -13.30 1.89
N ARG A 137 -21.89 -12.15 2.13
CA ARG A 137 -23.33 -12.07 2.46
C ARG A 137 -24.23 -12.48 1.28
N GLY A 138 -23.75 -12.32 0.05
CA GLY A 138 -24.45 -12.72 -1.17
C GLY A 138 -24.56 -14.24 -1.37
N TYR A 139 -23.88 -15.05 -0.56
CA TYR A 139 -23.94 -16.50 -0.67
C TYR A 139 -25.31 -17.06 -0.19
N ALA A 140 -25.93 -17.88 -1.03
CA ALA A 140 -27.26 -18.46 -0.79
C ALA A 140 -27.27 -20.00 -0.81
N GLY A 141 -26.16 -20.63 -0.43
CA GLY A 141 -26.05 -22.09 -0.38
C GLY A 141 -26.30 -22.71 0.99
N ILE A 142 -26.10 -24.04 1.06
CA ILE A 142 -26.42 -24.90 2.21
C ILE A 142 -25.65 -24.49 3.47
N HIS A 143 -24.37 -24.15 3.31
CA HIS A 143 -23.45 -23.84 4.42
C HIS A 143 -23.39 -22.35 4.78
N ARG A 144 -24.47 -21.60 4.50
CA ARG A 144 -24.54 -20.16 4.78
C ARG A 144 -24.37 -19.82 6.26
N GLU A 145 -24.98 -20.58 7.15
CA GLU A 145 -24.90 -20.32 8.60
C GLU A 145 -23.47 -20.47 9.13
N SER A 146 -22.77 -21.53 8.71
CA SER A 146 -21.35 -21.75 9.05
C SER A 146 -20.47 -20.63 8.48
N LEU A 147 -20.74 -20.15 7.26
CA LEU A 147 -20.03 -19.01 6.65
C LEU A 147 -20.27 -17.71 7.41
N GLU A 148 -21.52 -17.43 7.79
CA GLU A 148 -21.90 -16.21 8.50
C GLU A 148 -21.20 -16.12 9.86
N LYS A 149 -21.26 -17.18 10.66
CA LYS A 149 -20.62 -17.25 11.98
C LYS A 149 -19.10 -17.23 11.92
N ALA A 150 -18.50 -17.94 10.95
CA ALA A 150 -17.05 -18.08 10.89
C ALA A 150 -16.34 -16.86 10.28
N PHE A 151 -16.98 -16.17 9.31
CA PHE A 151 -16.32 -15.12 8.53
C PHE A 151 -17.11 -13.82 8.43
N THR A 152 -18.41 -13.86 8.13
CA THR A 152 -19.19 -12.63 7.87
C THR A 152 -19.34 -11.78 9.12
N GLU A 153 -19.66 -12.36 10.28
CA GLU A 153 -19.80 -11.63 11.55
C GLU A 153 -18.46 -10.99 11.99
N PRO A 154 -17.33 -11.74 12.11
CA PRO A 154 -16.06 -11.13 12.50
C PRO A 154 -15.57 -10.08 11.49
N LEU A 155 -15.80 -10.30 10.19
CA LEU A 155 -15.41 -9.34 9.16
C LEU A 155 -16.24 -8.06 9.24
N SER A 156 -17.55 -8.16 9.52
CA SER A 156 -18.43 -7.00 9.66
C SER A 156 -18.02 -6.12 10.86
N GLU A 157 -17.66 -6.73 11.99
CA GLU A 157 -17.13 -6.00 13.15
C GLU A 157 -15.81 -5.29 12.82
N ALA A 158 -14.89 -5.99 12.15
CA ALA A 158 -13.63 -5.42 11.73
C ALA A 158 -13.84 -4.23 10.77
N VAL A 159 -14.67 -4.39 9.73
CA VAL A 159 -14.97 -3.33 8.76
C VAL A 159 -15.57 -2.09 9.44
N LYS A 160 -16.50 -2.27 10.40
CA LYS A 160 -17.04 -1.15 11.18
C LYS A 160 -15.96 -0.41 11.95
N SER A 161 -15.02 -1.12 12.56
CA SER A 161 -13.90 -0.50 13.29
C SER A 161 -12.97 0.31 12.38
N PHE A 162 -12.81 -0.10 11.11
CA PHE A 162 -11.99 0.61 10.12
C PHE A 162 -12.70 1.78 9.42
N SER A 163 -14.02 1.94 9.58
CA SER A 163 -14.77 3.03 8.91
C SER A 163 -14.24 4.44 9.24
N THR A 164 -13.87 4.68 10.50
CA THR A 164 -13.27 5.95 10.93
C THR A 164 -11.89 6.16 10.31
N PHE A 165 -11.11 5.09 10.16
CA PHE A 165 -9.81 5.12 9.51
C PHE A 165 -9.93 5.40 8.00
N ILE A 166 -10.89 4.76 7.31
CA ILE A 166 -11.17 4.99 5.89
C ILE A 166 -11.49 6.47 5.65
N ASN A 167 -12.41 7.05 6.44
CA ASN A 167 -12.78 8.45 6.34
C ASN A 167 -11.60 9.40 6.59
N LEU A 168 -10.73 9.06 7.56
CA LEU A 168 -9.54 9.84 7.85
C LEU A 168 -8.56 9.84 6.67
N VAL A 169 -8.32 8.68 6.06
CA VAL A 169 -7.42 8.55 4.91
C VAL A 169 -7.96 9.30 3.70
N GLU A 170 -9.25 9.19 3.39
CA GLU A 170 -9.88 9.90 2.26
C GLU A 170 -9.84 11.42 2.43
N PHE A 171 -9.93 11.93 3.65
CA PHE A 171 -9.81 13.36 3.91
C PHE A 171 -8.36 13.85 3.86
N THR A 172 -7.41 13.03 4.29
CA THR A 172 -6.01 13.42 4.49
C THR A 172 -5.10 13.17 3.29
N ILE A 173 -5.36 12.15 2.48
CA ILE A 173 -4.50 11.74 1.36
C ILE A 173 -5.19 12.03 0.03
N ASP A 174 -4.42 12.51 -0.95
CA ASP A 174 -4.92 12.67 -2.32
C ASP A 174 -4.88 11.30 -3.04
N MET A 175 -6.06 10.71 -3.22
CA MET A 175 -6.22 9.39 -3.83
C MET A 175 -5.92 9.38 -5.34
N GLU A 176 -5.99 10.53 -6.02
CA GLU A 176 -5.67 10.61 -7.44
C GLU A 176 -4.16 10.59 -7.65
N GLU A 177 -3.42 11.36 -6.86
CA GLU A 177 -1.95 11.29 -6.90
C GLU A 177 -1.42 9.94 -6.41
N ALA A 178 -2.08 9.32 -5.42
CA ALA A 178 -1.70 8.02 -4.89
C ALA A 178 -1.74 6.91 -5.97
N LYS A 179 -2.73 6.94 -6.89
CA LYS A 179 -2.81 6.00 -8.02
C LYS A 179 -1.63 6.13 -8.98
N HIS A 180 -1.05 7.32 -9.09
CA HIS A 180 0.13 7.60 -9.91
C HIS A 180 1.45 7.28 -9.19
N GLY A 181 1.40 6.76 -7.96
CA GLY A 181 2.58 6.46 -7.14
C GLY A 181 3.16 7.68 -6.41
N SER A 182 2.45 8.81 -6.40
CA SER A 182 2.79 10.01 -5.63
C SER A 182 1.91 10.10 -4.39
N PHE A 183 2.47 9.80 -3.22
CA PHE A 183 1.72 9.81 -1.98
C PHE A 183 1.82 11.18 -1.31
N VAL A 184 0.80 12.02 -1.49
CA VAL A 184 0.77 13.41 -1.01
C VAL A 184 -0.46 13.65 -0.13
N ILE A 185 -0.28 14.54 0.84
CA ILE A 185 -1.36 15.00 1.73
C ILE A 185 -2.24 15.97 0.96
N SER A 186 -3.55 15.76 1.05
CA SER A 186 -4.56 16.63 0.44
C SER A 186 -4.43 18.08 0.91
N ARG A 187 -4.57 19.03 -0.02
CA ARG A 187 -4.60 20.48 0.27
C ARG A 187 -5.67 20.88 1.29
N ARG A 188 -6.70 20.04 1.45
CA ARG A 188 -7.85 20.26 2.35
C ARG A 188 -7.55 19.99 3.82
N PHE A 189 -6.44 19.31 4.12
CA PHE A 189 -6.14 18.91 5.49
C PHE A 189 -5.80 20.09 6.38
N ASP A 190 -5.03 21.06 5.87
CA ASP A 190 -4.53 22.19 6.64
C ASP A 190 -4.35 23.44 5.76
N SER A 191 -4.80 24.59 6.25
CA SER A 191 -4.76 25.87 5.52
C SER A 191 -3.35 26.44 5.37
N GLU A 192 -2.45 26.17 6.32
CA GLU A 192 -1.04 26.54 6.21
C GLU A 192 -0.36 25.70 5.13
N LEU A 193 -0.60 24.38 5.10
CA LEU A 193 -0.10 23.50 4.04
C LEU A 193 -0.60 23.93 2.66
N ALA A 194 -1.87 24.34 2.55
CA ALA A 194 -2.41 24.89 1.32
C ALA A 194 -1.65 26.14 0.87
N SER A 195 -1.45 27.11 1.78
CA SER A 195 -0.72 28.35 1.46
C SER A 195 0.74 28.12 1.06
N LEU A 196 1.40 27.11 1.65
CA LEU A 196 2.76 26.73 1.30
C LEU A 196 2.82 26.04 -0.07
N LEU A 197 1.83 25.22 -0.37
CA LEU A 197 1.72 24.55 -1.66
C LEU A 197 1.44 25.57 -2.78
N ASP A 198 0.59 26.56 -2.53
CA ASP A 198 0.35 27.67 -3.48
C ASP A 198 1.64 28.45 -3.76
N LYS A 199 2.41 28.79 -2.72
CA LYS A 199 3.73 29.44 -2.87
C LYS A 199 4.70 28.57 -3.66
N LYS A 200 4.71 27.25 -3.42
CA LYS A 200 5.55 26.29 -4.17
C LYS A 200 5.14 26.22 -5.64
N GLU A 201 3.84 26.20 -5.93
CA GLU A 201 3.28 26.16 -7.28
C GLU A 201 3.55 27.47 -8.03
N GLU A 202 3.45 28.62 -7.35
CA GLU A 202 3.83 29.93 -7.87
C GLU A 202 5.32 29.99 -8.21
N LEU A 203 6.20 29.53 -7.31
CA LEU A 203 7.64 29.48 -7.57
C LEU A 203 7.99 28.55 -8.73
N ARG A 204 7.38 27.36 -8.80
CA ARG A 204 7.54 26.44 -9.95
C ARG A 204 7.07 27.09 -11.24
N SER A 205 5.94 27.78 -11.24
CA SER A 205 5.43 28.51 -12.40
C SER A 205 6.39 29.61 -12.85
N ARG A 206 6.93 30.39 -11.91
CA ARG A 206 7.97 31.40 -12.18
C ARG A 206 9.23 30.77 -12.79
N MET A 207 9.69 29.66 -12.25
CA MET A 207 10.86 28.95 -12.78
C MET A 207 10.61 28.37 -14.17
N ASN A 208 9.42 27.81 -14.41
CA ASN A 208 9.02 27.33 -15.73
C ASN A 208 8.88 28.47 -16.74
N ARG A 209 8.47 29.67 -16.30
CA ARG A 209 8.46 30.87 -17.13
C ARG A 209 9.87 31.32 -17.50
N GLU A 210 10.81 31.30 -16.56
CA GLU A 210 12.23 31.57 -16.88
C GLU A 210 12.83 30.49 -17.78
N ARG A 211 12.47 29.21 -17.59
CA ARG A 211 12.81 28.11 -18.51
C ARG A 211 12.31 28.40 -19.93
N GLN A 212 11.05 28.83 -20.07
CA GLN A 212 10.45 29.13 -21.37
C GLN A 212 11.11 30.34 -22.04
N LYS A 213 11.40 31.41 -21.29
CA LYS A 213 12.17 32.56 -21.81
C LYS A 213 13.56 32.14 -22.29
N ALA A 214 14.28 31.34 -21.50
CA ALA A 214 15.58 30.81 -21.91
C ALA A 214 15.47 29.92 -23.16
N GLU A 215 14.33 29.24 -23.36
CA GLU A 215 14.06 28.46 -24.57
C GLU A 215 13.75 29.33 -25.80
N ASP A 216 13.12 30.49 -25.59
CA ASP A 216 12.82 31.47 -26.63
C ASP A 216 14.05 32.31 -27.04
N ASP A 217 14.89 32.69 -26.06
CA ASP A 217 16.05 33.55 -26.25
C ASP A 217 17.24 32.81 -26.91
N ILE A 218 17.37 31.50 -26.69
CA ILE A 218 18.48 30.71 -27.25
C ILE A 218 18.05 30.11 -28.61
N PRO A 219 18.72 30.45 -29.72
CA PRO A 219 18.38 29.92 -31.04
C PRO A 219 18.86 28.47 -31.19
N PHE A 220 18.09 27.52 -30.66
CA PHE A 220 18.38 26.10 -30.82
C PHE A 220 18.19 25.64 -32.27
N ALA A 221 19.22 25.01 -32.84
CA ALA A 221 19.22 24.53 -34.23
C ALA A 221 18.21 23.41 -34.51
N SER A 222 17.74 22.73 -33.46
CA SER A 222 16.82 21.59 -33.55
C SER A 222 15.45 21.90 -32.92
N ARG A 223 14.77 22.95 -33.41
CA ARG A 223 13.34 23.21 -33.12
C ARG A 223 12.44 22.10 -33.70
N LYS A 224 12.48 20.90 -33.11
CA LYS A 224 11.36 19.96 -33.25
C LYS A 224 10.29 20.40 -32.28
N ARG A 225 9.09 20.66 -32.79
CA ARG A 225 7.95 21.29 -32.09
C ARG A 225 7.50 20.59 -30.79
N ASP A 226 8.01 19.39 -30.48
CA ASP A 226 7.54 18.56 -29.36
C ASP A 226 8.66 18.07 -28.41
N THR A 227 9.87 18.65 -28.45
CA THR A 227 10.96 18.22 -27.55
C THR A 227 11.42 19.40 -26.69
N GLU A 228 11.13 19.37 -25.39
CA GLU A 228 11.69 20.31 -24.42
C GLU A 228 13.23 20.22 -24.46
N ILE A 229 13.87 21.23 -25.07
CA ILE A 229 15.32 21.26 -25.25
C ILE A 229 15.99 21.64 -23.93
N VAL A 230 15.33 22.55 -23.19
CA VAL A 230 15.74 23.02 -21.87
C VAL A 230 14.89 22.33 -20.80
N LYS A 231 15.51 21.43 -20.02
CA LYS A 231 14.86 20.74 -18.90
C LYS A 231 15.25 21.36 -17.59
N LEU A 232 14.26 21.66 -16.75
CA LEU A 232 14.50 22.03 -15.36
C LEU A 232 14.79 20.77 -14.55
N ILE A 233 15.99 20.66 -13.99
CA ILE A 233 16.40 19.53 -13.14
C ILE A 233 16.74 20.05 -11.76
N GLU A 234 16.31 19.30 -10.75
CA GLU A 234 16.68 19.52 -9.38
C GLU A 234 17.93 18.69 -9.09
N ASP A 235 19.05 19.39 -8.84
CA ASP A 235 20.32 18.81 -8.44
C ASP A 235 20.56 19.10 -6.94
N ASN A 236 21.02 18.09 -6.21
CA ASN A 236 21.15 18.17 -4.75
C ASN A 236 22.23 19.17 -4.30
N THR A 237 23.15 19.54 -5.18
CA THR A 237 24.25 20.48 -4.88
C THR A 237 23.99 21.90 -5.39
N MET A 238 23.39 22.05 -6.57
CA MET A 238 23.22 23.34 -7.23
C MET A 238 21.76 23.86 -7.17
N GLY A 239 20.85 23.08 -6.58
CA GLY A 239 19.42 23.40 -6.57
C GLY A 239 18.81 23.20 -7.95
N PHE A 240 18.05 24.16 -8.44
CA PHE A 240 17.39 24.06 -9.74
C PHE A 240 18.28 24.56 -10.87
N VAL A 241 18.61 23.66 -11.80
CA VAL A 241 19.47 23.95 -12.95
C VAL A 241 18.74 23.68 -14.25
N LEU A 242 19.04 24.49 -15.27
CA LEU A 242 18.57 24.26 -16.63
C LEU A 242 19.57 23.33 -17.33
N ARG A 243 19.11 22.12 -17.67
CA ARG A 243 19.89 21.15 -18.43
C ARG A 243 19.55 21.28 -19.91
N VAL A 244 20.60 21.42 -20.71
CA VAL A 244 20.56 21.41 -22.18
C VAL A 244 21.31 20.18 -22.69
N THR A 245 20.97 19.69 -23.89
CA THR A 245 21.69 18.56 -24.49
C THR A 245 23.06 18.99 -25.01
N LYS A 246 24.04 18.06 -24.99
CA LYS A 246 25.42 18.34 -25.45
C LYS A 246 25.50 18.78 -26.93
N LYS A 247 24.48 18.46 -27.73
CA LYS A 247 24.38 18.87 -29.14
C LYS A 247 24.15 20.37 -29.30
N ASP A 248 23.52 20.99 -28.32
CA ASP A 248 23.16 22.41 -28.31
C ASP A 248 24.16 23.24 -27.48
N GLN A 249 25.28 22.64 -27.04
CA GLN A 249 26.31 23.32 -26.26
C GLN A 249 26.87 24.56 -27.00
N SER A 250 26.94 24.53 -28.33
CA SER A 250 27.41 25.65 -29.15
C SER A 250 26.43 26.83 -29.23
N ALA A 251 25.18 26.66 -28.79
CA ALA A 251 24.18 27.73 -28.73
C ALA A 251 24.14 28.41 -27.35
N VAL A 252 24.78 27.82 -26.34
CA VAL A 252 24.78 28.29 -24.94
C VAL A 252 26.13 28.90 -24.53
N LEU A 253 27.20 28.63 -25.29
CA LEU A 253 28.53 29.26 -25.17
C LEU A 253 28.63 30.50 -26.05
#